data_AF-A0A933RSF7-F1
#
_entry.id   AF-A0A933RSF7-F1
#
_cell.length_a   1.000
_cell.length_b   1.000
_cell.length_c   1.000
_cell.angle_alpha   90.00
_cell.angle_beta   90.00
_cell.angle_gamma   90.00
#
_symmetry.space_group_name_H-M   'P 1'
#
loop_
_entity.id
_entity.type
_entity.pdbx_description
1 polymer ?
#
loop_
_entity_poly.entity_id
_entity_poly.type
_entity_poly.pdbx_seq_one_letter_code
_entity_poly.pdbx_strand_id
1 'polypeptide(L)'
;MGSVLSLVIPALIPALADGLRGVFSRLTGGAGAKPQTVEEQIKLMAAENERLKALAELDKPAENISLWVADLRASFRYIAGGLIILGAVSTLYAPVAQDVQEAVWNLAGSVFAFLFGDRMYLKFKR
;
A
#
# COMPACT_ATOMS: atom_id res chain seq x y z
N MET A 1 8.97 4.65 -38.88
CA MET A 1 7.69 4.20 -38.28
C MET A 1 7.93 2.85 -37.62
N GLY A 2 8.30 2.83 -36.34
CA GLY A 2 8.41 1.59 -35.57
C GLY A 2 7.00 1.06 -35.31
N SER A 3 6.67 -0.11 -35.85
CA SER A 3 5.36 -0.72 -35.65
C SER A 3 5.16 -1.04 -34.17
N VAL A 4 3.91 -1.09 -33.69
CA VAL A 4 3.54 -1.44 -32.32
C VAL A 4 4.25 -2.72 -31.83
N LEU A 5 4.56 -3.64 -32.74
CA LEU A 5 5.35 -4.86 -32.49
C LEU A 5 6.76 -4.56 -31.95
N SER A 6 7.43 -3.50 -32.41
CA SER A 6 8.77 -3.10 -31.94
C SER A 6 8.80 -2.53 -30.52
N LEU A 7 7.65 -2.07 -30.00
CA LEU A 7 7.50 -1.59 -28.61
C LEU A 7 7.00 -2.71 -27.68
N VAL A 8 6.14 -3.59 -28.20
CA VAL A 8 5.51 -4.67 -27.43
C VAL A 8 6.47 -5.83 -27.19
N ILE A 9 7.31 -6.19 -28.17
CA ILE A 9 8.24 -7.33 -28.05
C ILE A 9 9.27 -7.10 -26.93
N PRO A 10 9.96 -5.94 -26.82
CA PRO A 10 10.88 -5.69 -25.71
C PRO A 10 10.19 -5.62 -24.35
N ALA A 11 8.96 -5.11 -24.29
CA ALA A 11 8.19 -4.99 -23.06
C ALA A 11 7.68 -6.33 -22.52
N LEU A 12 7.54 -7.35 -23.38
CA LEU A 12 7.11 -8.70 -23.01
C LEU A 12 8.25 -9.60 -22.51
N ILE A 13 9.51 -9.28 -22.83
CA ILE A 13 10.67 -10.09 -22.41
C ILE A 13 10.79 -10.15 -20.88
N PRO A 14 10.70 -9.04 -20.12
CA PRO A 14 10.73 -9.10 -18.65
C PRO A 14 9.57 -9.93 -18.08
N ALA A 15 8.35 -9.72 -18.57
CA ALA A 15 7.16 -10.43 -18.11
C ALA A 15 7.22 -11.95 -18.38
N LEU A 16 7.76 -12.36 -19.54
CA LEU A 16 7.97 -13.77 -19.88
C LEU A 16 9.12 -14.38 -19.06
N ALA A 17 10.21 -13.64 -18.84
CA ALA A 17 11.31 -14.09 -18.00
C ALA A 17 10.86 -14.31 -16.55
N ASP A 18 10.05 -13.39 -16.00
CA ASP A 18 9.48 -13.51 -14.67
C ASP A 18 8.46 -14.66 -14.58
N GLY A 19 7.64 -14.86 -15.62
CA GLY A 19 6.71 -15.98 -15.73
C GLY A 19 7.43 -17.33 -15.78
N LEU A 20 8.47 -17.46 -16.60
CA LEU A 20 9.30 -18.67 -16.66
C LEU A 20 10.00 -18.91 -15.33
N ARG A 21 10.57 -17.89 -14.69
CA ARG A 21 11.20 -18.02 -13.37
C ARG A 21 10.19 -18.45 -12.29
N GLY A 22 8.97 -17.95 -12.36
CA GLY A 22 7.85 -18.38 -11.51
C GLY A 22 7.43 -19.83 -11.72
N VAL A 23 7.40 -20.31 -12.97
CA VAL A 23 7.10 -21.71 -13.29
C VAL A 23 8.25 -22.63 -12.90
N PHE A 24 9.49 -22.27 -13.23
CA PHE A 24 10.68 -23.02 -12.84
C PHE A 24 10.82 -23.09 -11.33
N SER A 25 10.62 -22.00 -10.60
CA SER A 25 10.69 -22.01 -9.12
C SER A 25 9.58 -22.82 -8.46
N ARG A 26 8.39 -22.93 -9.09
CA ARG A 26 7.32 -23.85 -8.65
C ARG A 26 7.64 -25.32 -8.96
N LEU A 27 8.32 -25.60 -10.07
CA LEU A 27 8.62 -26.96 -10.52
C LEU A 27 9.89 -27.53 -9.86
N THR A 28 10.92 -26.71 -9.62
CA THR A 28 12.19 -27.12 -9.00
C THR A 28 12.16 -27.05 -7.47
N GLY A 29 11.02 -26.69 -6.86
CA GLY A 29 10.87 -26.57 -5.41
C GLY A 29 11.76 -25.48 -4.77
N GLY A 30 12.39 -24.62 -5.57
CA GLY A 30 13.39 -23.65 -5.13
C GLY A 30 12.84 -22.33 -4.60
N ALA A 31 11.54 -22.07 -4.71
CA ALA A 31 10.92 -20.94 -4.03
C ALA A 31 10.48 -21.36 -2.63
N GLY A 32 11.36 -21.14 -1.65
CA GLY A 32 11.08 -21.03 -0.22
C GLY A 32 10.08 -22.06 0.30
N ALA A 33 10.61 -23.18 0.80
CA ALA A 33 9.93 -24.20 1.60
C ALA A 33 8.49 -23.79 1.97
N LYS A 34 7.53 -24.12 1.09
CA LYS A 34 6.13 -24.13 1.52
C LYS A 34 6.12 -25.03 2.75
N PRO A 35 5.69 -24.53 3.92
CA PRO A 35 5.82 -25.25 5.16
C PRO A 35 5.15 -26.62 5.00
N GLN A 36 5.97 -27.67 5.13
CA GLN A 36 5.60 -29.05 4.82
C GLN A 36 4.66 -29.61 5.89
N THR A 37 4.63 -28.96 7.06
CA THR A 37 3.85 -29.37 8.22
C THR A 37 3.03 -28.20 8.79
N VAL A 38 1.90 -28.53 9.42
CA VAL A 38 1.06 -27.55 10.13
C VAL A 38 1.85 -26.85 11.24
N GLU A 39 2.81 -27.54 11.85
CA GLU A 39 3.64 -27.00 12.92
C GLU A 39 4.61 -25.91 12.44
N GLU A 40 5.22 -26.09 11.26
CA GLU A 40 6.04 -25.05 10.62
C GLU A 40 5.19 -23.82 10.25
N GLN A 41 3.96 -24.04 9.77
CA GLN A 41 3.00 -22.94 9.52
C GLN A 41 2.70 -22.16 10.79
N ILE A 42 2.43 -22.86 11.90
CA ILE A 42 2.15 -22.22 13.19
C ILE A 42 3.36 -21.42 13.68
N LYS A 43 4.59 -21.96 13.56
CA LYS A 43 5.82 -21.23 13.95
C LYS A 43 6.05 -19.98 13.10
N LEU A 44 5.80 -20.06 11.79
CA LEU A 44 5.88 -18.90 10.91
C LEU A 44 4.83 -17.84 11.27
N MET A 45 3.58 -18.24 11.49
CA MET A 45 2.52 -17.32 11.93
C MET A 45 2.81 -16.69 13.30
N ALA A 46 3.41 -17.45 14.23
CA ALA A 46 3.84 -16.94 15.52
C ALA A 46 4.94 -15.88 15.38
N ALA A 47 5.94 -16.12 14.53
CA ALA A 47 6.99 -15.15 14.23
C ALA A 47 6.46 -13.89 13.53
N GLU A 48 5.50 -14.03 12.62
CA GLU A 48 4.81 -12.90 12.00
C GLU A 48 4.02 -12.08 13.04
N ASN A 49 3.29 -12.75 13.93
CA ASN A 49 2.57 -12.10 15.02
C ASN A 49 3.49 -11.35 15.98
N GLU A 50 4.64 -11.94 16.33
CA GLU A 50 5.64 -11.29 17.18
C GLU A 50 6.24 -10.04 16.50
N ARG A 51 6.55 -10.13 15.21
CA ARG A 51 7.00 -8.98 14.42
C ARG A 51 5.95 -7.88 14.38
N LEU A 52 4.68 -8.22 14.18
CA LEU A 52 3.58 -7.25 14.19
C LEU A 52 3.40 -6.60 15.57
N LYS A 53 3.54 -7.37 16.65
CA LYS A 53 3.50 -6.84 18.02
C LYS A 53 4.66 -5.87 18.28
N ALA A 54 5.89 -6.24 17.89
CA ALA A 54 7.05 -5.37 18.05
C ALA A 54 6.89 -4.05 17.27
N LEU A 55 6.36 -4.10 16.04
CA LEU A 55 6.04 -2.90 15.26
C LEU A 55 4.96 -2.05 15.95
N ALA A 56 3.91 -2.67 16.48
CA ALA A 56 2.86 -1.96 17.20
C ALA A 56 3.37 -1.32 18.51
N GLU A 57 4.34 -1.93 19.18
CA GLU A 57 4.99 -1.35 20.35
C GLU A 57 5.84 -0.12 20.01
N LEU A 58 6.50 -0.12 18.86
CA LEU A 58 7.22 1.07 18.36
C LEU A 58 6.28 2.24 18.05
N ASP A 59 5.02 1.96 17.72
CA ASP A 59 3.99 2.98 17.47
C ASP A 59 3.33 3.51 18.75
N LYS A 60 3.58 2.93 19.94
CA LYS A 60 3.01 3.42 21.19
C LYS A 60 3.60 4.78 21.57
N PRO A 61 2.78 5.76 22.01
CA PRO A 61 3.30 7.02 22.54
C PRO A 61 4.11 6.77 23.82
N ALA A 62 5.18 7.54 24.03
CA ALA A 62 6.00 7.45 25.23
C ALA A 62 5.16 7.66 26.50
N GLU A 63 5.51 6.97 27.59
CA GLU A 63 4.69 6.83 28.82
C GLU A 63 4.36 8.15 29.55
N ASN A 64 4.97 9.28 29.16
CA ASN A 64 4.80 10.59 29.80
C ASN A 64 4.35 11.71 28.85
N ILE A 65 3.60 11.39 27.78
CA ILE A 65 3.05 12.41 26.87
C ILE A 65 1.64 12.81 27.33
N SER A 66 1.34 14.11 27.31
CA SER A 66 -0.02 14.61 27.57
C SER A 66 -1.02 14.03 26.58
N LEU A 67 -2.16 13.53 27.07
CA LEU A 67 -3.18 12.81 26.28
C LEU A 67 -3.56 13.52 24.97
N TRP A 68 -3.74 14.84 24.98
CA TRP A 68 -4.11 15.60 23.77
C TRP A 68 -3.05 15.52 22.66
N VAL A 69 -1.76 15.44 23.01
CA VAL A 69 -0.66 15.28 22.02
C VAL A 69 -0.65 13.87 21.46
N ALA A 70 -0.93 12.87 22.30
CA ALA A 70 -1.06 11.49 21.86
C ALA A 70 -2.25 11.34 20.89
N ASP A 71 -3.40 11.91 21.24
CA ASP A 71 -4.61 11.88 20.40
C ASP A 71 -4.39 12.63 19.08
N LEU A 72 -3.72 13.79 19.10
CA LEU A 72 -3.38 14.54 17.89
C LEU A 72 -2.42 13.75 16.99
N ARG A 73 -1.40 13.09 17.57
CA ARG A 73 -0.46 12.22 16.85
C ARG A 73 -1.13 10.96 16.31
N ALA A 74 -2.15 10.43 16.98
CA ALA A 74 -2.90 9.30 16.46
C ALA A 74 -3.83 9.71 15.30
N SER A 75 -4.39 10.92 15.37
CA SER A 75 -5.43 11.39 14.44
C SER A 75 -4.91 12.22 13.25
N PHE A 76 -3.67 12.74 13.27
CA PHE A 76 -3.19 13.70 12.27
C PHE A 76 -3.38 13.25 10.81
N ARG A 77 -3.15 11.96 10.50
CA ARG A 77 -3.30 11.45 9.12
C ARG A 77 -4.75 11.51 8.66
N TYR A 78 -5.68 11.17 9.56
CA TYR A 78 -7.11 11.21 9.27
C TYR A 78 -7.62 12.65 9.20
N ILE A 79 -7.14 13.54 10.07
CA ILE A 79 -7.47 14.97 10.03
C ILE A 79 -6.96 15.59 8.73
N ALA A 80 -5.69 15.36 8.36
CA ALA A 80 -5.10 15.86 7.12
C ALA A 80 -5.88 15.36 5.89
N GLY A 81 -6.19 14.06 5.84
CA GLY A 81 -6.99 13.49 4.76
C GLY A 81 -8.39 14.13 4.66
N GLY A 82 -9.06 14.32 5.80
CA GLY A 82 -10.36 14.99 5.85
C GLY A 82 -10.30 16.44 5.35
N LEU A 83 -9.29 17.21 5.76
CA LEU A 83 -9.09 18.58 5.29
C LEU A 83 -8.84 18.66 3.78
N ILE A 84 -8.07 17.73 3.22
CA ILE A 84 -7.81 17.67 1.78
C ILE A 84 -9.09 17.36 1.00
N ILE A 85 -9.90 16.42 1.48
CA ILE A 85 -11.19 16.07 0.84
C ILE A 85 -12.15 17.26 0.91
N LEU A 86 -12.27 17.90 2.07
CA LEU A 86 -13.09 19.11 2.22
C LEU A 86 -12.59 20.25 1.32
N GLY A 87 -11.28 20.43 1.23
CA GLY A 87 -10.63 21.38 0.32
C GLY A 87 -11.01 21.10 -1.14
N ALA A 88 -10.93 19.85 -1.59
CA ALA A 88 -11.34 19.45 -2.93
C ALA A 88 -12.82 19.74 -3.20
N VAL A 89 -13.71 19.38 -2.28
CA VAL A 89 -15.15 19.66 -2.41
C VAL A 89 -15.42 21.16 -2.44
N SER A 90 -14.68 21.96 -1.65
CA SER A 90 -14.84 23.42 -1.63
C SER A 90 -14.53 24.08 -2.98
N THR A 91 -13.64 23.49 -3.81
CA THR A 91 -13.34 23.99 -5.16
C THR A 91 -14.54 23.91 -6.11
N LEU A 92 -15.59 23.15 -5.79
CA LEU A 92 -16.82 23.09 -6.58
C LEU A 92 -17.71 24.33 -6.38
N TYR A 93 -17.56 25.02 -5.26
CA TYR A 93 -18.40 26.15 -4.87
C TYR A 93 -17.65 27.48 -4.87
N ALA A 94 -16.31 27.44 -4.86
CA ALA A 94 -15.46 28.63 -4.92
C ALA A 94 -14.81 28.75 -6.30
N PRO A 95 -14.74 29.95 -6.91
CA PRO A 95 -14.01 30.15 -8.15
C PRO A 95 -12.51 30.00 -7.89
N VAL A 96 -11.91 28.95 -8.43
CA VAL A 96 -10.49 28.61 -8.30
C VAL A 96 -9.91 28.39 -9.69
N ALA A 97 -8.64 28.75 -9.89
CA ALA A 97 -7.95 28.49 -11.16
C ALA A 97 -7.92 26.99 -11.48
N GLN A 98 -8.08 26.63 -12.75
CA GLN A 98 -8.19 25.23 -13.17
C GLN A 98 -6.97 24.39 -12.75
N ASP A 99 -5.76 24.93 -12.87
CA ASP A 99 -4.52 24.26 -12.45
C ASP A 99 -4.53 23.89 -10.96
N VAL A 100 -5.08 24.78 -10.12
CA VAL A 100 -5.17 24.55 -8.67
C VAL A 100 -6.24 23.53 -8.35
N GLN A 101 -7.37 23.56 -9.08
CA GLN A 101 -8.41 22.56 -8.94
C GLN A 101 -7.88 21.16 -9.28
N GLU A 102 -7.19 20.98 -10.41
CA GLU A 102 -6.59 19.71 -10.81
C GLU A 102 -5.57 19.19 -9.78
N ALA A 103 -4.72 20.07 -9.24
CA ALA A 103 -3.76 19.72 -8.20
C ALA A 103 -4.45 19.21 -6.92
N VAL A 104 -5.49 19.90 -6.45
CA VAL A 104 -6.23 19.54 -5.23
C VAL A 104 -6.97 18.21 -5.42
N TRP A 105 -7.56 17.97 -6.59
CA TRP A 105 -8.25 16.71 -6.89
C TRP A 105 -7.29 15.51 -7.03
N ASN A 106 -6.11 15.71 -7.60
CA ASN A 106 -5.05 14.69 -7.58
C ASN A 106 -4.62 14.35 -6.15
N LEU A 107 -4.52 15.37 -5.29
CA LEU A 107 -4.17 15.21 -3.89
C LEU A 107 -5.28 14.45 -3.12
N ALA A 108 -6.55 14.74 -3.39
CA ALA A 108 -7.68 13.98 -2.86
C ALA A 108 -7.67 12.50 -3.30
N GLY A 109 -7.28 12.22 -4.55
CA GLY A 109 -7.07 10.85 -5.05
C GLY A 109 -6.02 10.08 -4.23
N SER A 110 -4.93 10.75 -3.84
CA SER A 110 -3.88 10.14 -2.98
C SER A 110 -4.39 9.80 -1.58
N VAL A 111 -5.27 10.63 -1.01
CA VAL A 111 -5.92 10.38 0.29
C VAL A 111 -6.85 9.19 0.22
N PHE A 112 -7.58 9.01 -0.90
CA PHE A 112 -8.42 7.83 -1.10
C PHE A 112 -7.58 6.54 -1.13
N ALA A 113 -6.44 6.57 -1.80
CA ALA A 113 -5.48 5.46 -1.79
C ALA A 113 -4.93 5.18 -0.38
N PHE A 114 -4.67 6.22 0.44
CA PHE A 114 -4.28 6.05 1.83
C PHE A 114 -5.37 5.40 2.70
N LEU A 115 -6.62 5.87 2.59
CA LEU A 115 -7.73 5.40 3.43
C LEU A 115 -8.21 3.99 3.07
N PHE A 116 -8.22 3.64 1.78
CA PHE A 116 -8.79 2.39 1.29
C PHE A 116 -7.78 1.44 0.64
N GLY A 117 -6.54 1.87 0.43
CA GLY A 117 -5.53 1.12 -0.32
C GLY A 117 -5.27 -0.26 0.26
N ASP A 118 -5.08 -0.36 1.58
CA ASP A 118 -4.77 -1.66 2.21
C ASP A 118 -5.93 -2.66 2.06
N ARG A 119 -7.18 -2.17 2.16
CA ARG A 119 -8.38 -2.99 1.92
C ARG A 119 -8.56 -3.38 0.45
N MET A 120 -8.08 -2.54 -0.48
CA MET A 120 -8.09 -2.83 -1.91
C MET A 120 -7.05 -3.89 -2.27
N TYR A 121 -5.82 -3.78 -1.76
CA TYR A 121 -4.72 -4.71 -2.04
C TYR A 121 -4.90 -6.08 -1.38
N LEU A 122 -5.48 -6.16 -0.18
CA LEU A 122 -5.76 -7.43 0.50
C LEU A 122 -6.67 -8.37 -0.30
N LYS A 123 -7.51 -7.84 -1.20
CA LYS A 123 -8.36 -8.65 -2.09
C LYS A 123 -7.66 -9.09 -3.39
N PHE A 124 -6.51 -8.50 -3.74
CA PHE A 124 -5.75 -8.84 -4.95
C PHE A 124 -4.74 -9.96 -4.74
N LYS A 125 -4.42 -10.31 -3.49
CA LYS A 125 -3.54 -11.44 -3.17
C LYS A 125 -4.34 -12.75 -3.20
N ARG A 126 -4.49 -13.34 -4.39
CA ARG A 126 -4.74 -14.77 -4.57
C ARG A 126 -3.45 -15.46 -5.00
#